data_AF-A0A261B5D8-F1
#
_entry.id   AF-A0A261B5D8-F1
#
_cell.length_a   1.000
_cell.length_b   1.000
_cell.length_c   1.000
_cell.angle_alpha   90.00
_cell.angle_beta   90.00
_cell.angle_gamma   90.00
#
_symmetry.space_group_name_H-M   'P 1'
#
loop_
_entity.id
_entity.type
_entity.pdbx_description
1 polymer ?
#
loop_
_entity_poly.entity_id
_entity_poly.type
_entity_poly.pdbx_seq_one_letter_code
_entity_poly.pdbx_strand_id
1 'polypeptide(L)'
;MADELARIQQYEYRQNSNLVLSVDYNLTDRRGREEPTGEVLPITDTQMKKMKMGDRALKSKAPVQDQKKKSRRNKDDQSKAPQLGKGVLVDNHELTGAYKPRTQETKQTYEVILSFIYDALGDVPREVLCGAADEVLITLKNDKFREKGKKFVDFMLKFQIFQLKNQGLRQKIDQNL
;
A
#
# COMPACT_ATOMS: atom_id res chain seq x y z
N MET A 1 -30.59 -24.43 56.73
CA MET A 1 -31.96 -24.03 56.37
C MET A 1 -32.00 -22.77 55.49
N ALA A 2 -31.33 -21.65 55.83
CA ALA A 2 -31.34 -20.44 54.98
C ALA A 2 -30.63 -20.61 53.62
N ASP A 3 -29.50 -21.32 53.58
CA ASP A 3 -28.72 -21.54 52.34
C ASP A 3 -29.39 -22.48 51.34
N GLU A 4 -30.33 -23.32 51.80
CA GLU A 4 -31.09 -24.23 50.95
C GLU A 4 -32.21 -23.47 50.23
N LEU A 5 -32.88 -22.56 50.94
CA LEU A 5 -33.91 -21.69 50.38
C LEU A 5 -33.32 -20.72 49.34
N ALA A 6 -32.13 -20.16 49.60
CA ALA A 6 -31.43 -19.30 48.65
C ALA A 6 -31.04 -20.05 47.36
N ARG A 7 -30.60 -21.31 47.48
CA ARG A 7 -30.33 -22.17 46.31
C ARG A 7 -31.61 -22.50 45.54
N ILE A 8 -32.70 -22.85 46.23
CA ILE A 8 -33.98 -23.15 45.57
C ILE A 8 -34.46 -21.92 44.78
N GLN A 9 -34.37 -20.71 45.34
CA GLN A 9 -34.75 -19.47 44.65
C GLN A 9 -33.85 -19.16 43.44
N GLN A 10 -32.55 -19.48 43.51
CA GLN A 10 -31.62 -19.29 42.39
C GLN A 10 -31.87 -20.27 41.23
N TYR A 11 -32.37 -21.47 41.52
CA TYR A 11 -32.70 -22.50 40.53
C TYR A 11 -34.21 -22.62 40.25
N GLU A 12 -35.03 -21.75 40.82
CA GLU A 12 -36.47 -21.76 40.60
C GLU A 12 -36.77 -21.24 39.18
N TYR A 13 -37.19 -22.16 38.30
CA TYR A 13 -37.61 -21.83 36.93
C TYR A 13 -39.00 -21.19 36.83
N ARG A 14 -39.59 -20.75 37.96
CA ARG A 14 -40.93 -20.16 38.02
C ARG A 14 -41.07 -18.85 37.23
N GLN A 15 -40.02 -18.02 37.21
CA GLN A 15 -40.06 -16.77 36.44
C GLN A 15 -39.93 -17.01 34.92
N ASN A 16 -39.32 -18.12 34.52
CA ASN A 16 -39.06 -18.45 33.12
C ASN A 16 -40.08 -19.44 32.54
N SER A 17 -40.88 -20.13 33.37
CA SER A 17 -41.83 -21.16 32.93
C SER A 17 -42.99 -20.60 32.10
N ASN A 18 -43.35 -19.34 32.31
CA ASN A 18 -44.41 -18.65 31.56
C ASN A 18 -43.89 -17.93 30.31
N LEU A 19 -42.56 -17.94 30.07
CA LEU A 19 -41.94 -17.29 28.92
C LEU A 19 -41.91 -18.20 27.67
N VAL A 20 -42.20 -19.49 27.85
CA VAL A 20 -42.37 -20.41 26.72
C VAL A 20 -43.80 -20.23 26.22
N LEU A 21 -43.96 -19.48 25.13
CA LEU A 21 -45.21 -19.43 24.38
C LEU A 21 -45.54 -20.86 23.93
N SER A 22 -46.47 -21.51 24.60
CA SER A 22 -47.09 -22.72 24.08
C SER A 22 -47.86 -22.31 22.83
N VAL A 23 -47.39 -22.75 21.66
CA VAL A 23 -48.08 -22.50 20.41
C VAL A 23 -49.42 -23.25 20.46
N ASP A 24 -50.53 -22.54 20.26
CA ASP A 24 -51.83 -23.17 20.07
C ASP A 24 -51.83 -23.93 18.73
N TYR A 25 -51.53 -25.24 18.80
CA TYR A 25 -51.45 -26.14 17.64
C TYR A 25 -52.78 -26.36 16.90
N ASN A 26 -53.85 -25.69 17.33
CA ASN A 26 -55.15 -25.64 16.65
C ASN A 26 -55.25 -24.48 15.65
N LEU A 27 -54.42 -23.42 15.79
CA LEU A 27 -54.46 -22.21 14.96
C LEU A 27 -53.27 -22.08 13.99
N THR A 28 -52.26 -22.94 14.13
CA THR A 28 -51.12 -23.03 13.21
C THR A 28 -51.24 -24.24 12.30
N ASP A 29 -50.86 -24.10 11.02
CA ASP A 29 -50.66 -25.24 10.13
C ASP A 29 -49.74 -26.26 10.80
N ARG A 30 -50.26 -27.46 11.05
CA ARG A 30 -49.47 -28.59 11.52
C ARG A 30 -48.49 -28.91 10.40
N ARG A 31 -47.25 -28.43 10.52
CA ARG A 31 -46.14 -28.81 9.64
C ARG A 31 -46.18 -30.32 9.46
N GLY A 32 -46.12 -30.78 8.21
CA GLY A 32 -46.09 -32.21 7.92
C GLY A 32 -44.95 -32.84 8.71
N ARG A 33 -45.19 -34.03 9.29
CA ARG A 33 -44.19 -34.79 10.06
C ARG A 33 -42.84 -34.96 9.31
N GLU A 34 -42.87 -34.84 7.98
CA GLU A 34 -41.76 -35.05 7.06
C GLU A 34 -41.07 -33.74 6.59
N GLU A 35 -41.48 -32.57 7.07
CA GLU A 35 -40.81 -31.32 6.72
C GLU A 35 -39.52 -31.15 7.55
N PRO A 36 -38.36 -30.88 6.92
CA PRO A 36 -37.11 -30.69 7.66
C PRO A 36 -37.21 -29.44 8.53
N THR A 37 -37.27 -29.66 9.84
CA THR A 37 -37.49 -28.66 10.90
C THR A 37 -36.36 -27.62 11.02
N GLY A 38 -35.23 -27.84 10.34
CA GLY A 38 -34.05 -26.97 10.40
C GLY A 38 -33.40 -26.92 11.79
N GLU A 39 -33.86 -27.78 12.71
CA GLU A 39 -33.31 -27.87 14.06
C GLU A 39 -31.96 -28.60 14.03
N VAL A 40 -31.07 -28.20 14.95
CA VAL A 40 -29.74 -28.80 15.06
C VAL A 40 -29.88 -30.15 15.76
N LEU A 41 -29.66 -31.24 15.04
CA LEU A 41 -29.65 -32.59 15.60
C LEU A 41 -28.32 -32.88 16.32
N PRO A 42 -28.36 -33.67 17.41
CA PRO A 42 -27.14 -34.11 18.08
C PRO A 42 -26.29 -34.98 17.13
N ILE A 43 -24.97 -34.79 17.19
CA ILE A 43 -24.03 -35.60 16.41
C ILE A 43 -24.01 -37.01 16.98
N THR A 44 -24.34 -38.00 16.15
CA THR A 44 -24.39 -39.41 16.56
C THR A 44 -23.03 -40.09 16.41
N ASP A 45 -22.80 -41.22 17.11
CA ASP A 45 -21.55 -41.99 17.03
C ASP A 45 -21.23 -42.45 15.59
N THR A 46 -22.25 -42.71 14.77
CA THR A 46 -22.08 -43.05 13.35
C THR A 46 -21.56 -41.87 12.52
N GLN A 47 -21.95 -40.63 12.86
CA GLN A 47 -21.44 -39.42 12.21
C GLN A 47 -20.01 -39.10 12.68
N MET A 48 -19.71 -39.31 13.98
CA MET A 48 -18.36 -39.16 14.53
C MET A 48 -17.37 -40.14 13.91
N LYS A 49 -17.76 -41.40 13.66
CA LYS A 49 -16.92 -42.40 12.99
C LYS A 49 -16.62 -42.07 11.52
N LYS A 50 -17.50 -41.32 10.86
CA LYS A 50 -17.31 -40.90 9.46
C LYS A 50 -16.29 -39.76 9.30
N MET A 51 -16.06 -38.97 10.34
CA MET A 51 -15.21 -37.77 10.25
C MET A 51 -14.11 -37.81 11.31
N LYS A 52 -12.85 -37.75 10.88
CA LYS A 52 -11.73 -37.64 11.81
C LYS A 52 -11.61 -36.20 12.32
N MET A 53 -11.30 -36.04 13.60
CA MET A 53 -11.00 -34.72 14.16
C MET A 53 -9.82 -34.07 13.41
N GLY A 54 -10.05 -32.87 12.89
CA GLY A 54 -9.07 -32.09 12.13
C GLY A 54 -9.04 -32.33 10.62
N ASP A 55 -9.92 -33.18 10.06
CA ASP A 55 -9.93 -33.53 8.63
C ASP A 55 -10.09 -32.30 7.70
N ARG A 56 -10.78 -31.25 8.16
CA ARG A 56 -10.97 -29.98 7.44
C ARG A 56 -10.25 -28.78 8.06
N ALA A 57 -9.31 -29.02 8.98
CA ALA A 57 -8.59 -27.93 9.63
C ALA A 57 -7.58 -27.29 8.67
N LEU A 58 -7.84 -26.05 8.25
CA LEU A 58 -6.93 -25.28 7.39
C LEU A 58 -6.03 -24.39 8.25
N LYS A 59 -4.72 -24.43 7.98
CA LYS A 59 -3.76 -23.46 8.53
C LYS A 59 -3.70 -22.25 7.62
N SER A 60 -4.16 -21.09 8.08
CA SER A 60 -3.93 -19.84 7.38
C SER A 60 -2.48 -19.41 7.55
N LYS A 61 -1.90 -18.82 6.49
CA LYS A 61 -0.62 -18.10 6.63
C LYS A 61 -0.89 -16.81 7.39
N ALA A 62 0.10 -16.36 8.17
CA ALA A 62 0.03 -15.06 8.83
C ALA A 62 -0.30 -13.98 7.79
N PRO A 63 -1.21 -13.02 8.10
CA PRO A 63 -1.60 -11.99 7.15
C PRO A 63 -0.34 -11.23 6.71
N VAL A 64 -0.01 -11.35 5.43
CA VAL A 64 1.08 -10.59 4.83
C VAL A 64 0.63 -9.13 4.82
N GLN A 65 1.12 -8.34 5.77
CA GLN A 65 1.02 -6.89 5.67
C GLN A 65 1.82 -6.46 4.43
N ASP A 66 1.15 -6.25 3.30
CA ASP A 66 1.77 -5.81 2.04
C ASP A 66 2.53 -4.48 2.18
N GLN A 67 2.27 -3.73 3.26
CA GLN A 67 3.03 -2.55 3.65
C GLN A 67 4.51 -2.87 3.95
N LYS A 68 4.83 -4.06 4.48
CA LYS A 68 6.20 -4.41 4.87
C LYS A 68 7.08 -4.76 3.66
N LYS A 69 6.52 -5.33 2.59
CA LYS A 69 7.29 -5.67 1.38
C LYS A 69 7.71 -4.45 0.57
N LYS A 70 6.88 -3.40 0.49
CA LYS A 70 7.29 -2.11 -0.10
C LYS A 70 8.37 -1.41 0.72
N SER A 71 8.31 -1.49 2.06
CA SER A 71 9.35 -0.92 2.92
C SER A 71 10.70 -1.62 2.80
N ARG A 72 10.73 -2.94 2.53
CA ARG A 72 11.97 -3.71 2.39
C ARG A 72 12.64 -3.50 1.03
N ARG A 73 11.86 -3.45 -0.07
CA ARG A 73 12.42 -3.11 -1.40
C ARG A 73 13.05 -1.72 -1.43
N ASN A 74 12.46 -0.74 -0.74
CA ASN A 74 13.06 0.59 -0.61
C ASN A 74 14.27 0.65 0.34
N LYS A 75 14.51 -0.41 1.14
CA LYS A 75 15.62 -0.48 2.09
C LYS A 75 16.85 -1.16 1.50
N ASP A 76 16.68 -2.10 0.57
CA ASP A 76 17.80 -2.78 -0.08
C ASP A 76 18.50 -1.88 -1.13
N ASP A 77 17.78 -0.93 -1.76
CA ASP A 77 18.38 0.16 -2.55
C ASP A 77 19.05 1.26 -1.68
N GLN A 78 18.87 1.21 -0.35
CA GLN A 78 19.57 2.09 0.62
C GLN A 78 20.84 1.43 1.19
N SER A 79 21.47 0.51 0.46
CA SER A 79 22.81 -0.01 0.79
C SER A 79 23.95 0.98 0.50
N LYS A 80 23.65 2.27 0.25
CA LYS A 80 24.61 3.37 0.43
C LYS A 80 24.48 3.91 1.86
N ALA A 81 25.34 3.40 2.74
CA ALA A 81 25.76 3.91 4.04
C ALA A 81 24.69 4.60 4.91
N PRO A 82 24.37 4.09 6.12
CA PRO A 82 23.51 4.83 7.03
C PRO A 82 24.25 6.11 7.45
N GLN A 83 23.84 7.26 6.92
CA GLN A 83 24.19 8.58 7.45
C GLN A 83 23.52 8.75 8.81
N LEU A 84 24.00 7.99 9.79
CA LEU A 84 23.88 8.28 11.21
C LEU A 84 24.67 9.57 11.45
N GLY A 85 23.98 10.72 11.41
CA GLY A 85 24.58 11.99 11.86
C GLY A 85 24.45 13.21 10.93
N LYS A 86 23.53 13.24 9.97
CA LYS A 86 23.15 14.52 9.34
C LYS A 86 21.90 15.07 10.01
N GLY A 87 22.14 15.90 11.02
CA GLY A 87 21.11 16.72 11.63
C GLY A 87 20.38 17.54 10.58
N VAL A 88 19.12 17.82 10.88
CA VAL A 88 18.18 18.69 10.16
C VAL A 88 18.75 20.08 9.82
N LEU A 89 19.93 20.42 10.34
CA LEU A 89 20.66 21.67 10.12
C LEU A 89 21.60 21.67 8.90
N VAL A 90 21.90 20.51 8.30
CA VAL A 90 22.59 20.43 7.00
C VAL A 90 21.56 20.14 5.91
N ASP A 91 20.45 20.85 5.99
CA ASP A 91 19.52 20.91 4.89
C ASP A 91 20.30 21.62 3.77
N ASN A 92 20.68 20.87 2.72
CA ASN A 92 21.32 21.37 1.50
C ASN A 92 20.39 22.32 0.71
N HIS A 93 19.43 22.94 1.41
CA HIS A 93 18.41 23.86 0.94
C HIS A 93 19.01 25.20 0.53
N GLU A 94 20.14 25.60 1.09
CA GLU A 94 20.85 26.82 0.67
C GLU A 94 21.66 26.59 -0.61
N LEU A 95 22.10 25.35 -0.86
CA LEU A 95 22.91 24.95 -2.02
C LEU A 95 22.09 24.47 -3.22
N THR A 96 20.76 24.36 -3.08
CA THR A 96 19.87 23.85 -4.13
C THR A 96 18.94 24.99 -4.53
N GLY A 97 19.01 25.39 -5.81
CA GLY A 97 18.26 26.51 -6.36
C GLY A 97 16.74 26.48 -6.10
N ALA A 98 16.05 27.53 -6.51
CA ALA A 98 14.65 27.77 -6.22
C ALA A 98 13.72 26.65 -6.73
N TYR A 99 14.13 25.90 -7.77
CA TYR A 99 13.38 24.76 -8.26
C TYR A 99 13.77 23.43 -7.58
N LYS A 100 12.80 22.80 -6.91
CA LYS A 100 12.93 21.47 -6.28
C LYS A 100 12.07 20.42 -7.01
N PRO A 101 12.65 19.47 -7.76
CA PRO A 101 11.89 18.42 -8.44
C PRO A 101 11.25 17.47 -7.41
N ARG A 102 9.95 17.19 -7.57
CA ARG A 102 9.14 16.38 -6.62
C ARG A 102 8.93 14.93 -7.07
N THR A 103 8.98 14.66 -8.38
CA THR A 103 8.79 13.31 -8.94
C THR A 103 10.09 12.79 -9.54
N GLN A 104 10.20 11.46 -9.68
CA GLN A 104 11.40 10.85 -10.27
C GLN A 104 11.60 11.30 -11.73
N GLU A 105 10.51 11.43 -12.48
CA GLU A 105 10.55 11.88 -13.88
C GLU A 105 11.03 13.34 -13.97
N THR A 106 10.50 14.24 -13.14
CA THR A 106 10.92 15.66 -13.13
C THR A 106 12.35 15.83 -12.64
N LYS A 107 12.85 14.94 -11.77
CA LYS A 107 14.25 14.92 -11.36
C LYS A 107 15.17 14.57 -12.53
N GLN A 108 14.83 13.53 -13.30
CA GLN A 108 15.62 13.14 -14.47
C GLN A 108 15.67 14.26 -15.52
N THR A 109 14.55 14.92 -15.78
CA THR A 109 14.54 16.04 -16.74
C THR A 109 15.38 17.22 -16.25
N TYR A 110 15.35 17.50 -14.95
CA TYR A 110 16.16 18.56 -14.35
C TYR A 110 17.66 18.24 -14.41
N GLU A 111 18.05 16.97 -14.20
CA GLU A 111 19.43 16.51 -14.38
C GLU A 111 19.94 16.68 -15.82
N VAL A 112 19.08 16.42 -16.82
CA VAL A 112 19.43 16.64 -18.23
C VAL A 112 19.61 18.13 -18.56
N ILE A 113 18.77 19.00 -17.98
CA ILE A 113 18.91 20.44 -18.14
C ILE A 113 20.23 20.93 -17.51
N LEU A 114 20.57 20.42 -16.32
CA LEU A 114 21.84 20.74 -15.66
C LEU A 114 23.05 20.26 -16.47
N SER A 115 23.02 19.04 -17.03
CA SER A 115 24.13 18.55 -17.86
C SER A 115 24.32 19.40 -19.12
N PHE A 116 23.22 19.82 -19.75
CA PHE A 116 23.30 20.68 -20.94
C PHE A 116 23.94 22.04 -20.64
N ILE A 117 23.58 22.65 -19.51
CA ILE A 117 24.17 23.93 -19.10
C ILE A 117 25.64 23.73 -18.70
N TYR A 118 25.97 22.61 -18.04
CA TYR A 118 27.34 22.28 -17.64
C TYR A 118 28.25 22.10 -18.87
N ASP A 119 27.80 21.39 -19.90
CA ASP A 119 28.55 21.23 -21.15
C ASP A 119 28.77 22.56 -21.88
N ALA A 120 27.84 23.51 -21.75
CA ALA A 120 27.91 24.82 -22.40
C ALA A 120 28.80 25.83 -21.64
N LEU A 121 28.78 25.82 -20.31
CA LEU A 121 29.50 26.78 -19.46
C LEU A 121 30.84 26.25 -18.93
N GLY A 122 31.02 24.93 -18.86
CA GLY A 122 32.22 24.30 -18.31
C GLY A 122 32.25 24.27 -16.77
N ASP A 123 33.44 24.41 -16.19
CA ASP A 123 33.68 24.25 -14.75
C ASP A 123 33.15 25.46 -13.96
N VAL A 124 31.90 25.35 -13.52
CA VAL A 124 31.13 26.39 -12.84
C VAL A 124 30.59 25.84 -11.52
N PRO A 125 30.61 26.62 -10.42
CA PRO A 125 30.05 26.18 -9.15
C PRO A 125 28.55 25.86 -9.26
N ARG A 126 28.11 24.87 -8.47
CA ARG A 126 26.75 24.32 -8.53
C ARG A 126 25.65 25.36 -8.35
N GLU A 127 25.88 26.39 -7.55
CA GLU A 127 24.91 27.47 -7.29
C GLU A 127 24.56 28.23 -8.57
N VAL A 128 25.56 28.54 -9.40
CA VAL A 128 25.38 29.24 -10.68
C VAL A 128 24.70 28.33 -11.69
N LEU A 129 25.03 27.03 -11.69
CA LEU A 129 24.36 26.04 -12.55
C LEU A 129 22.87 25.91 -12.21
N CYS A 130 22.53 25.85 -10.94
CA CYS A 130 21.15 25.84 -10.46
C CYS A 130 20.43 27.15 -10.81
N GLY A 131 21.07 28.30 -10.64
CA GLY A 131 20.50 29.60 -11.01
C GLY A 131 20.20 29.72 -12.51
N ALA A 132 21.13 29.28 -13.36
CA ALA A 132 20.92 29.24 -14.81
C ALA A 132 19.79 28.28 -15.21
N ALA A 133 19.71 27.10 -14.57
CA ALA A 133 18.63 26.15 -14.82
C ALA A 133 17.26 26.73 -14.43
N ASP A 134 17.19 27.48 -13.33
CA ASP A 134 15.95 28.13 -12.87
C ASP A 134 15.50 29.21 -13.86
N GLU A 135 16.43 30.01 -14.39
CA GLU A 135 16.14 31.02 -15.42
C GLU A 135 15.61 30.38 -16.72
N VAL A 136 16.21 29.26 -17.14
CA VAL A 136 15.70 28.45 -18.26
C VAL A 136 14.29 27.93 -17.97
N LEU A 137 14.02 27.42 -16.78
CA LEU A 137 12.67 26.95 -16.42
C LEU A 137 11.64 28.09 -16.40
N ILE A 138 12.00 29.27 -15.92
CA ILE A 138 11.13 30.45 -15.92
C ILE A 138 10.81 30.90 -17.34
N THR A 139 11.81 30.96 -18.23
CA THR A 139 11.61 31.32 -19.64
C THR A 139 10.77 30.29 -20.39
N LEU A 140 10.97 29.00 -20.11
CA LEU A 140 10.15 27.92 -20.67
C LEU A 140 8.69 28.00 -20.18
N LYS A 141 8.47 28.34 -18.91
CA LYS A 141 7.14 28.50 -18.30
C LYS A 141 6.37 29.71 -18.83
N ASN A 142 7.05 30.75 -19.32
CA ASN A 142 6.40 31.94 -19.87
C ASN A 142 5.89 31.71 -21.31
N ASP A 143 4.59 31.57 -21.51
CA ASP A 143 3.97 31.23 -22.81
C ASP A 143 4.10 32.30 -23.91
N LYS A 144 4.61 33.49 -23.58
CA LYS A 144 4.73 34.63 -24.52
C LYS A 144 5.96 34.58 -25.43
N PHE A 145 6.87 33.60 -25.26
CA PHE A 145 8.11 33.48 -26.05
C PHE A 145 8.01 32.48 -27.22
N ARG A 146 8.65 32.84 -28.35
CA ARG A 146 8.69 32.16 -29.66
C ARG A 146 8.76 30.63 -29.55
N GLU A 147 7.73 29.95 -30.04
CA GLU A 147 7.58 28.49 -30.05
C GLU A 147 8.75 27.71 -30.68
N LYS A 148 9.49 28.33 -31.62
CA LYS A 148 10.57 27.66 -32.37
C LYS A 148 11.74 27.23 -31.47
N GLY A 149 12.09 28.02 -30.44
CA GLY A 149 13.17 27.69 -29.51
C GLY A 149 12.75 26.67 -28.45
N LYS A 150 11.52 26.81 -27.94
CA LYS A 150 10.94 25.86 -26.97
C LYS A 150 10.82 24.46 -27.54
N LYS A 151 10.36 24.34 -28.80
CA LYS A 151 10.22 23.05 -29.49
C LYS A 151 11.56 22.35 -29.66
N PHE A 152 12.67 23.06 -29.89
CA PHE A 152 13.99 22.45 -30.09
C PHE A 152 14.55 21.86 -28.78
N VAL A 153 14.41 22.59 -27.68
CA VAL A 153 14.78 22.11 -26.33
C VAL A 153 13.86 20.97 -25.93
N ASP A 154 12.55 21.08 -26.15
CA ASP A 154 11.59 20.01 -25.83
C ASP A 154 11.82 18.74 -26.68
N PHE A 155 12.19 18.88 -27.96
CA PHE A 155 12.56 17.75 -28.82
C PHE A 155 13.85 17.08 -28.35
N MET A 156 14.88 17.86 -28.00
CA MET A 156 16.14 17.31 -27.48
C MET A 156 15.93 16.63 -26.12
N LEU A 157 15.18 17.24 -25.21
CA LEU A 157 14.87 16.64 -23.92
C LEU A 157 14.07 15.34 -24.09
N LYS A 158 13.05 15.32 -24.96
CA LYS A 158 12.31 14.09 -25.31
C LYS A 158 13.21 13.02 -25.92
N PHE A 159 14.13 13.41 -26.81
CA PHE A 159 15.09 12.49 -27.40
C PHE A 159 16.05 11.90 -26.36
N GLN A 160 16.56 12.70 -25.44
CA GLN A 160 17.47 12.24 -24.38
C GLN A 160 16.76 11.33 -23.36
N ILE A 161 15.52 11.64 -22.98
CA ILE A 161 14.67 10.78 -22.14
C ILE A 161 14.42 9.43 -22.84
N PHE A 162 14.17 9.44 -24.14
CA PHE A 162 14.03 8.22 -24.94
C PHE A 162 15.33 7.38 -24.95
N GLN A 163 16.49 8.01 -25.09
CA GLN A 163 17.78 7.32 -25.00
C GLN A 163 18.03 6.69 -23.62
N LEU A 164 17.76 7.42 -22.54
CA LEU A 164 17.91 6.91 -21.17
C LEU A 164 16.97 5.74 -20.87
N LYS A 165 15.71 5.79 -21.37
CA LYS A 165 14.74 4.70 -21.24
C LYS A 165 15.19 3.43 -21.97
N ASN A 166 15.84 3.58 -23.12
CA ASN A 166 16.41 2.46 -23.89
C ASN A 166 17.70 1.91 -23.28
N GLN A 167 18.53 2.74 -22.64
CA GLN A 167 19.71 2.26 -21.91
C GLN A 167 19.32 1.44 -20.66
N GLY A 168 18.28 1.84 -19.94
CA GLY A 168 17.75 1.06 -18.81
C GLY A 168 17.14 -0.30 -19.21
N LEU A 169 16.66 -0.44 -20.44
CA LEU A 169 16.21 -1.73 -21.00
C LEU A 169 17.40 -2.63 -21.36
N ARG A 170 18.50 -2.07 -21.87
CA ARG A 170 19.73 -2.82 -22.18
C ARG A 170 20.38 -3.41 -20.92
N GLN A 171 20.49 -2.63 -19.84
CA GLN A 171 21.06 -3.13 -18.57
C GLN A 171 20.25 -4.28 -17.94
N LYS A 172 18.94 -4.37 -18.20
CA LYS A 172 18.10 -5.50 -17.74
C LYS A 172 18.28 -6.76 -18.58
N ILE A 173 18.69 -6.62 -19.84
CA ILE A 173 19.01 -7.73 -20.73
C ILE A 173 20.38 -8.31 -20.33
N ASP A 174 21.35 -7.45 -20.03
CA ASP A 174 22.71 -7.84 -19.64
C ASP A 174 22.79 -8.52 -18.25
N GLN A 175 21.80 -8.34 -17.37
CA GLN A 175 21.71 -9.04 -16.08
C GLN A 175 20.90 -10.36 -16.11
N ASN A 176 20.34 -10.73 -17.27
CA ASN A 176 19.62 -12.01 -17.45
C ASN A 176 20.33 -12.96 -18.43
N LEU A 177 21.60 -12.69 -18.75
CA LEU A 177 22.58 -13.63 -19.33
C LEU A 177 23.62 -13.97 -18.28
#